data_AF-G1UI32-F1
#
_entry.id   AF-G1UI32-F1
#
_cell.length_a   1.000
_cell.length_b   1.000
_cell.length_c   1.000
_cell.angle_alpha   90.00
_cell.angle_beta   90.00
_cell.angle_gamma   90.00
#
_symmetry.space_group_name_H-M   'P 1'
#
loop_
_entity.id
_entity.type
_entity.pdbx_description
1 polymer ?
#
loop_
_entity_poly.entity_id
_entity_poly.type
_entity_poly.pdbx_seq_one_letter_code
_entity_poly.pdbx_strand_id
1 'polypeptide(L)'
;MEEECRVLSIQSHVIRGYVGNRAATFPLQVLGFEIDAVNSVQFSNHTGYAHWKGQVLNSDELQELYEGLRLNNMNKYDYVLTGYTRDKSFLAMVVDIVQELKQQNPRLVYVCDPVLGDKWDGEGSMYVPEDLLPVYKEKVVPLADIITPNQFEAELLSGRKIHSQE
;
A
#
# COMPACT_ATOMS: atom_id res chain seq x y z
N MET A 1 -24.39 -2.69 -3.69
CA MET A 1 -23.74 -4.01 -3.74
C MET A 1 -24.55 -4.95 -2.85
N GLU A 2 -24.98 -6.10 -3.37
CA GLU A 2 -25.78 -7.08 -2.60
C GLU A 2 -24.91 -8.10 -1.84
N GLU A 3 -23.59 -8.09 -2.04
CA GLU A 3 -22.63 -8.88 -1.26
C GLU A 3 -21.70 -7.94 -0.47
N GLU A 4 -21.43 -8.28 0.80
CA GLU A 4 -20.47 -7.58 1.66
C GLU A 4 -19.05 -7.87 1.14
N CYS A 5 -18.41 -6.88 0.50
CA CYS A 5 -17.02 -6.99 0.05
C CYS A 5 -16.10 -6.26 1.04
N ARG A 6 -15.12 -6.98 1.60
CA ARG A 6 -14.19 -6.44 2.60
C ARG A 6 -12.79 -6.21 2.05
N VAL A 7 -12.26 -5.01 2.30
CA VAL A 7 -10.95 -4.55 1.85
C VAL A 7 -10.01 -4.38 3.03
N LEU A 8 -8.85 -5.05 3.02
CA LEU A 8 -7.73 -4.71 3.91
C LEU A 8 -6.87 -3.64 3.23
N SER A 9 -6.84 -2.41 3.76
CA SER A 9 -6.05 -1.31 3.21
C SER A 9 -4.83 -1.01 4.08
N ILE A 10 -3.63 -1.24 3.55
CA ILE A 10 -2.34 -1.01 4.23
C ILE A 10 -1.61 0.16 3.56
N GLN A 11 -1.76 1.36 4.11
CA GLN A 11 -1.24 2.61 3.54
C GLN A 11 -0.85 3.61 4.62
N SER A 12 -0.33 4.78 4.23
CA SER A 12 -0.07 5.88 5.16
C SER A 12 -1.35 6.50 5.73
N HIS A 13 -1.23 7.19 6.86
CA HIS A 13 -2.30 8.02 7.43
C HIS A 13 -1.79 9.41 7.83
N VAL A 14 -2.63 10.41 7.66
CA VAL A 14 -2.37 11.79 8.09
C VAL A 14 -3.51 12.34 8.94
N ILE A 15 -3.19 13.16 9.95
CA ILE A 15 -4.21 13.86 10.76
C ILE A 15 -4.94 14.90 9.90
N ARG A 16 -4.19 15.68 9.10
CA ARG A 16 -4.73 16.71 8.21
C ARG A 16 -4.39 16.43 6.75
N GLY A 17 -5.42 16.47 5.89
CA GLY A 17 -5.30 16.26 4.44
C GLY A 17 -5.86 14.92 3.98
N TYR A 18 -5.73 14.65 2.69
CA TYR A 18 -6.23 13.44 2.02
C TYR A 18 -5.10 12.81 1.23
N VAL A 19 -4.40 11.86 1.85
CA VAL A 19 -3.42 10.94 1.25
C VAL A 19 -3.51 9.58 1.96
N GLY A 20 -3.01 8.51 1.34
CA GLY A 20 -3.06 7.16 1.92
C GLY A 20 -4.48 6.75 2.33
N ASN A 21 -4.63 6.10 3.48
CA ASN A 21 -5.93 5.65 3.99
C ASN A 21 -6.93 6.80 4.17
N ARG A 22 -6.49 8.04 4.45
CA ARG A 22 -7.42 9.20 4.48
C ARG A 22 -8.08 9.46 3.12
N ALA A 23 -7.38 9.17 2.02
CA ALA A 23 -7.89 9.32 0.67
C ALA A 23 -8.57 8.05 0.14
N ALA A 24 -8.19 6.86 0.61
CA ALA A 24 -8.74 5.58 0.15
C ALA A 24 -10.01 5.16 0.89
N THR A 25 -10.06 5.34 2.21
CA THR A 25 -11.16 4.85 3.07
C THR A 25 -12.49 5.49 2.71
N PHE A 26 -12.55 6.81 2.57
CA PHE A 26 -13.81 7.51 2.32
C PHE A 26 -14.46 7.10 0.98
N PRO A 27 -13.75 7.09 -0.17
CA PRO A 27 -14.29 6.59 -1.42
C PRO A 27 -14.81 5.14 -1.34
N LEU A 28 -14.06 4.23 -0.73
CA LEU A 28 -14.46 2.83 -0.62
C LEU A 28 -15.74 2.67 0.21
N GLN A 29 -15.84 3.39 1.34
CA GLN A 29 -17.03 3.37 2.19
C GLN A 29 -18.27 3.93 1.47
N VAL A 30 -18.16 5.07 0.78
CA VAL A 30 -19.33 5.63 0.06
C VAL A 30 -19.73 4.81 -1.16
N LEU A 31 -18.82 3.98 -1.68
CA LEU A 31 -19.10 3.01 -2.74
C LEU A 31 -19.64 1.67 -2.21
N GLY A 32 -19.72 1.48 -0.89
CA GLY A 32 -20.34 0.32 -0.26
C GLY A 32 -19.39 -0.85 0.05
N PHE A 33 -18.07 -0.62 0.06
CA PHE A 33 -17.11 -1.59 0.56
C PHE A 33 -16.97 -1.46 2.08
N GLU A 34 -16.82 -2.61 2.75
CA GLU A 34 -16.30 -2.66 4.11
C GLU A 34 -14.77 -2.53 4.05
N ILE A 35 -14.19 -1.75 4.96
CA ILE A 35 -12.74 -1.48 4.93
C ILE A 35 -12.13 -1.55 6.32
N ASP A 36 -11.09 -2.38 6.43
CA ASP A 36 -10.22 -2.46 7.59
C ASP A 36 -8.87 -1.81 7.22
N ALA A 37 -8.49 -0.76 7.95
CA ALA A 37 -7.34 0.07 7.62
C ALA A 37 -6.18 -0.17 8.59
N VAL A 38 -5.01 -0.55 8.04
CA VAL A 38 -3.73 -0.55 8.75
C VAL A 38 -2.91 0.64 8.29
N ASN A 39 -2.50 1.48 9.23
CA ASN A 39 -1.77 2.70 8.94
C ASN A 39 -0.26 2.46 9.07
N SER A 40 0.45 2.35 7.94
CA SER A 40 1.91 2.15 7.91
C SER A 40 2.68 3.30 8.55
N VAL A 41 2.09 4.50 8.55
CA VAL A 41 2.59 5.68 9.25
C VAL A 41 1.41 6.49 9.76
N GLN A 42 1.62 7.26 10.82
CA GLN A 42 0.69 8.28 11.28
C GLN A 42 1.42 9.61 11.42
N PHE A 43 1.21 10.50 10.45
CA PHE A 43 1.83 11.83 10.44
C PHE A 43 0.82 12.96 10.67
N SER A 44 1.30 14.14 11.06
CA SER A 44 0.48 15.36 11.16
C SER A 44 -0.17 15.74 9.82
N ASN A 45 0.58 15.63 8.73
CA ASN A 45 0.24 15.97 7.35
C ASN A 45 1.19 15.25 6.41
N HIS A 46 0.93 15.27 5.10
CA HIS A 46 1.82 14.65 4.13
C HIS A 46 3.17 15.39 4.03
N THR A 47 4.18 14.70 3.51
CA THR A 47 5.59 15.14 3.45
C THR A 47 5.86 16.27 2.46
N GLY A 48 4.87 16.69 1.67
CA GLY A 48 4.96 17.83 0.76
C GLY A 48 4.89 19.19 1.46
N TYR A 49 4.55 19.22 2.75
CA TYR A 49 4.64 20.43 3.57
C TYR A 49 6.06 20.61 4.14
N ALA A 50 6.44 21.86 4.42
CA ALA A 50 7.75 22.21 4.99
C ALA A 50 8.07 21.49 6.32
N HIS A 51 7.05 21.20 7.13
CA HIS A 51 7.21 20.48 8.39
C HIS A 51 6.16 19.38 8.52
N TRP A 52 6.59 18.26 9.08
CA TRP A 52 5.73 17.14 9.45
C TRP A 52 6.39 16.39 10.62
N LYS A 53 5.57 15.74 11.43
CA LYS A 53 6.02 14.85 12.52
C LYS A 53 5.06 13.67 12.63
N GLY A 54 5.55 12.58 13.21
CA GLY A 54 4.70 11.46 13.60
C GLY A 54 5.47 10.16 13.69
N GLN A 55 4.75 9.06 13.56
CA GLN A 55 5.22 7.71 13.86
C GLN A 55 5.21 6.84 12.61
N VAL A 56 6.09 5.84 12.56
CA VAL A 56 6.19 4.83 11.51
C VAL A 56 5.95 3.48 12.17
N LEU A 57 5.04 2.69 11.59
CA LEU A 57 4.73 1.34 12.02
C LEU A 57 5.80 0.39 11.45
N ASN A 58 6.47 -0.36 12.32
CA ASN A 58 7.48 -1.35 11.92
C ASN A 58 6.84 -2.74 11.68
N SER A 59 7.66 -3.71 11.27
CA SER A 59 7.20 -5.08 10.95
C SER A 59 6.57 -5.80 12.15
N ASP A 60 7.13 -5.63 13.35
CA ASP A 60 6.68 -6.33 14.55
C ASP A 60 5.33 -5.77 15.00
N GLU A 61 5.14 -4.46 14.89
CA GLU A 61 3.87 -3.80 15.18
C GLU A 61 2.78 -4.19 14.15
N LEU A 62 3.14 -4.32 12.86
CA LEU A 62 2.22 -4.87 11.85
C LEU A 62 1.83 -6.32 12.16
N GLN A 63 2.81 -7.13 12.57
CA GLN A 63 2.60 -8.52 12.95
C GLN A 63 1.68 -8.63 14.17
N GLU A 64 1.84 -7.76 15.17
CA GLU A 64 0.98 -7.72 16.35
C GLU A 64 -0.49 -7.44 15.96
N LEU A 65 -0.73 -6.46 15.09
CA LEU A 65 -2.08 -6.14 14.61
C LEU A 65 -2.68 -7.29 13.79
N TYR A 66 -1.91 -7.85 12.86
CA TYR A 66 -2.38 -8.96 12.02
C TYR A 66 -2.64 -10.23 12.84
N GLU A 67 -1.80 -10.51 13.84
CA GLU A 67 -2.02 -11.60 14.78
C GLU A 67 -3.29 -11.39 15.59
N GLY A 68 -3.55 -10.17 16.05
CA GLY A 68 -4.80 -9.82 16.72
C GLY A 68 -6.03 -10.13 15.86
N LEU A 69 -6.00 -9.80 14.57
CA LEU A 69 -7.06 -10.15 13.62
C LEU A 69 -7.17 -11.68 13.45
N ARG A 70 -6.04 -12.37 13.30
CA ARG A 70 -5.97 -13.81 13.08
C ARG A 70 -6.52 -14.60 14.27
N LEU A 71 -6.14 -14.23 15.50
CA LEU A 71 -6.62 -14.86 16.74
C LEU A 71 -8.13 -14.74 16.92
N ASN A 72 -8.74 -13.69 16.36
CA ASN A 72 -10.18 -13.47 16.38
C ASN A 72 -10.89 -14.03 15.12
N ASN A 73 -10.18 -14.70 14.21
CA ASN A 73 -10.70 -15.16 12.91
C ASN A 73 -11.29 -14.05 12.05
N MET A 74 -10.76 -12.82 12.18
CA MET A 74 -11.19 -11.61 11.46
C MET A 74 -10.31 -11.27 10.26
N ASN A 75 -9.31 -12.09 9.94
CA ASN A 75 -8.41 -11.91 8.80
C ASN A 75 -8.99 -12.47 7.48
N LYS A 76 -10.26 -12.17 7.17
CA LYS A 76 -10.94 -12.64 5.95
C LYS A 76 -11.26 -11.46 5.05
N TYR A 77 -10.71 -11.47 3.84
CA TYR A 77 -10.80 -10.34 2.91
C TYR A 77 -11.09 -10.80 1.48
N ASP A 78 -11.76 -9.92 0.72
CA ASP A 78 -11.98 -10.08 -0.72
C ASP A 78 -10.95 -9.28 -1.52
N TYR A 79 -10.49 -8.18 -0.95
CA TYR A 79 -9.47 -7.32 -1.55
C TYR A 79 -8.38 -6.97 -0.54
N VAL A 80 -7.16 -6.82 -1.04
CA VAL A 80 -6.09 -6.12 -0.33
C VAL A 80 -5.69 -4.92 -1.16
N LEU A 81 -5.53 -3.77 -0.52
CA LEU A 81 -5.03 -2.55 -1.12
C LEU A 81 -3.77 -2.10 -0.38
N THR A 82 -2.64 -1.98 -1.06
CA THR A 82 -1.39 -1.49 -0.46
C THR A 82 -0.94 -0.20 -1.12
N GLY A 83 -0.16 0.58 -0.37
CA GLY A 83 0.41 1.84 -0.84
C GLY A 83 1.65 2.22 -0.03
N TYR A 84 1.79 3.51 0.27
CA TYR A 84 3.00 4.08 0.88
C TYR A 84 3.53 3.31 2.10
N THR A 85 4.80 2.90 2.03
CA THR A 85 5.61 2.41 3.14
C THR A 85 7.04 2.95 3.00
N ARG A 86 7.79 3.00 4.10
CA ARG A 86 9.21 3.39 4.12
C ARG A 86 10.11 2.27 4.64
N ASP A 87 9.56 1.14 5.05
CA ASP A 87 10.29 0.10 5.74
C ASP A 87 10.26 -1.20 4.93
N LYS A 88 11.46 -1.74 4.66
CA LYS A 88 11.65 -2.95 3.86
C LYS A 88 11.12 -4.21 4.56
N SER A 89 11.32 -4.30 5.88
CA SER A 89 10.80 -5.41 6.68
C SER A 89 9.28 -5.38 6.75
N PHE A 90 8.69 -4.18 6.84
CA PHE A 90 7.25 -3.98 6.74
C PHE A 90 6.73 -4.44 5.38
N LEU A 91 7.36 -4.05 4.27
CA LEU A 91 6.94 -4.48 2.93
C LEU A 91 7.06 -6.00 2.74
N ALA A 92 8.09 -6.62 3.31
CA ALA A 92 8.22 -8.08 3.32
C ALA A 92 7.08 -8.76 4.09
N MET A 93 6.73 -8.23 5.27
CA MET A 93 5.61 -8.74 6.06
C MET A 93 4.27 -8.57 5.33
N VAL A 94 4.07 -7.48 4.59
CA VAL A 94 2.88 -7.30 3.74
C VAL A 94 2.80 -8.39 2.66
N VAL A 95 3.93 -8.77 2.05
CA VAL A 95 3.97 -9.89 1.09
C VAL A 95 3.51 -11.19 1.75
N ASP A 96 4.02 -11.49 2.94
CA ASP A 96 3.68 -12.71 3.68
C ASP A 96 2.18 -12.74 4.05
N ILE A 97 1.63 -11.61 4.50
CA ILE A 97 0.19 -11.45 4.78
C ILE A 97 -0.63 -11.70 3.52
N VAL A 98 -0.30 -11.07 2.39
CA VAL A 98 -1.05 -11.23 1.14
C VAL A 98 -1.01 -12.68 0.65
N GLN A 99 0.14 -13.36 0.76
CA GLN A 99 0.26 -14.77 0.41
C GLN A 99 -0.63 -15.65 1.28
N GLU A 100 -0.64 -15.44 2.60
CA GLU A 100 -1.52 -16.15 3.52
C GLU A 100 -3.00 -15.93 3.17
N LEU A 101 -3.39 -14.67 2.94
CA LEU A 101 -4.77 -14.32 2.59
C LEU A 101 -5.20 -14.92 1.24
N LYS A 102 -4.33 -14.95 0.23
CA LYS A 102 -4.60 -15.62 -1.05
C LYS A 102 -4.70 -17.14 -0.92
N GLN A 103 -3.96 -17.76 -0.01
CA GLN A 103 -4.12 -19.19 0.30
C GLN A 103 -5.48 -19.48 0.93
N GLN A 104 -5.96 -18.60 1.81
CA GLN A 104 -7.28 -18.72 2.45
C GLN A 104 -8.43 -18.43 1.47
N ASN A 105 -8.25 -17.44 0.59
CA ASN A 105 -9.21 -17.04 -0.43
C ASN A 105 -8.52 -16.89 -1.80
N PRO A 106 -8.51 -17.94 -2.66
CA PRO A 106 -7.91 -17.87 -3.99
C PRO A 106 -8.57 -16.85 -4.94
N ARG A 107 -9.75 -16.31 -4.58
CA ARG A 107 -10.43 -15.26 -5.34
C ARG A 107 -10.05 -13.84 -4.88
N LEU A 108 -9.23 -13.71 -3.84
CA LEU A 108 -8.79 -12.42 -3.33
C LEU A 108 -8.02 -11.65 -4.40
N VAL A 109 -8.42 -10.40 -4.59
CA VAL A 109 -7.76 -9.46 -5.52
C VAL A 109 -6.84 -8.53 -4.74
N TYR A 110 -5.57 -8.56 -5.09
CA TYR A 110 -4.54 -7.68 -4.53
C TYR A 110 -4.26 -6.52 -5.49
N VAL A 111 -4.64 -5.32 -5.05
CA VAL A 111 -4.34 -4.05 -5.70
C VAL A 111 -3.12 -3.43 -5.00
N CYS A 112 -2.04 -3.26 -5.75
CA CYS A 112 -0.80 -2.66 -5.26
C CYS A 112 -0.58 -1.29 -5.90
N ASP A 113 -0.52 -0.24 -5.09
CA ASP A 113 0.03 1.04 -5.50
C ASP A 113 1.53 1.09 -5.15
N PRO A 114 2.46 0.96 -6.12
CA PRO A 114 3.89 0.86 -5.85
C PRO A 114 4.51 2.23 -5.60
N VAL A 115 4.08 2.88 -4.52
CA VAL A 115 4.45 4.25 -4.15
C VAL A 115 5.95 4.35 -3.84
N LEU A 116 6.74 4.80 -4.81
CA LEU A 116 8.21 4.89 -4.71
C LEU A 116 8.72 6.32 -4.92
N GLY A 117 8.10 7.06 -5.82
CA GLY A 117 8.72 8.27 -6.36
C GLY A 117 7.81 9.01 -7.33
N ASP A 118 8.20 10.22 -7.69
CA ASP A 118 7.47 11.01 -8.67
C ASP A 118 8.44 11.82 -9.54
N LYS A 119 7.93 12.38 -10.64
CA LYS A 119 8.62 13.37 -11.47
C LYS A 119 8.23 14.77 -11.02
N TRP A 120 9.20 15.54 -10.57
CA TRP A 120 9.05 16.96 -10.28
C TRP A 120 9.93 17.76 -11.22
N ASP A 121 9.35 18.75 -11.90
CA ASP A 121 10.06 19.64 -12.83
C ASP A 121 10.87 18.94 -13.93
N GLY A 122 10.43 17.74 -14.33
CA GLY A 122 11.06 16.92 -15.38
C GLY A 122 12.10 15.92 -14.86
N GLU A 123 12.51 16.00 -13.59
CA GLU A 123 13.41 15.05 -12.95
C GLU A 123 12.65 14.12 -12.00
N GLY A 124 12.91 12.81 -12.11
CA GLY A 124 12.26 11.80 -11.28
C GLY A 124 13.15 11.38 -10.13
N SER A 125 12.61 11.34 -8.91
CA SER A 125 13.34 10.83 -7.75
C SER A 125 12.46 9.98 -6.83
N MET A 126 13.09 8.98 -6.21
CA MET A 126 12.45 8.23 -5.14
C MET A 126 12.40 9.09 -3.88
N TYR A 127 11.24 9.10 -3.21
CA TYR A 127 11.08 9.74 -1.90
C TYR A 127 10.93 8.71 -0.77
N VAL A 128 11.11 7.43 -1.10
CA VAL A 128 11.22 6.31 -0.16
C VAL A 128 12.64 5.69 -0.26
N PRO A 129 13.07 4.89 0.72
CA PRO A 129 14.36 4.20 0.65
C PRO A 129 14.52 3.32 -0.61
N GLU A 130 15.70 3.37 -1.22
CA GLU A 130 16.00 2.66 -2.48
C GLU A 130 15.90 1.13 -2.35
N ASP A 131 16.08 0.60 -1.15
CA ASP A 131 16.05 -0.84 -0.87
C ASP A 131 14.64 -1.45 -0.93
N LEU A 132 13.59 -0.63 -1.09
CA LEU A 132 12.24 -1.06 -1.39
C LEU A 132 12.06 -1.50 -2.85
N LEU A 133 12.80 -0.89 -3.79
CA LEU A 133 12.61 -1.16 -5.22
C LEU A 133 12.81 -2.64 -5.58
N PRO A 134 13.88 -3.34 -5.12
CA PRO A 134 14.03 -4.77 -5.37
C PRO A 134 12.85 -5.59 -4.81
N VAL A 135 12.34 -5.24 -3.62
CA VAL A 135 11.21 -5.95 -3.01
C VAL A 135 9.95 -5.79 -3.84
N TYR A 136 9.66 -4.58 -4.32
CA TYR A 136 8.54 -4.37 -5.22
C TYR A 136 8.66 -5.19 -6.50
N LYS A 137 9.82 -5.16 -7.16
CA LYS A 137 10.03 -5.87 -8.44
C LYS A 137 9.97 -7.39 -8.30
N GLU A 138 10.59 -7.93 -7.25
CA GLU A 138 10.82 -9.37 -7.12
C GLU A 138 9.72 -10.10 -6.33
N LYS A 139 9.01 -9.39 -5.45
CA LYS A 139 8.03 -10.00 -4.54
C LYS A 139 6.64 -9.44 -4.67
N VAL A 140 6.50 -8.11 -4.70
CA VAL A 140 5.17 -7.47 -4.65
C VAL A 140 4.47 -7.52 -6.01
N VAL A 141 5.12 -7.06 -7.08
CA VAL A 141 4.53 -7.03 -8.43
C VAL A 141 4.15 -8.44 -8.91
N PRO A 142 4.96 -9.50 -8.71
CA PRO A 142 4.55 -10.86 -9.07
C PRO A 142 3.32 -11.39 -8.31
N LEU A 143 3.01 -10.82 -7.14
CA LEU A 143 1.90 -11.22 -6.29
C LEU A 143 0.63 -10.41 -6.55
N ALA A 144 0.75 -9.20 -7.09
CA ALA A 144 -0.35 -8.28 -7.34
C ALA A 144 -1.16 -8.69 -8.56
N ASP A 145 -2.49 -8.59 -8.45
CA ASP A 145 -3.39 -8.78 -9.60
C ASP A 145 -3.57 -7.47 -10.38
N ILE A 146 -3.48 -6.34 -9.68
CA ILE A 146 -3.57 -4.99 -10.24
C ILE A 146 -2.44 -4.15 -9.66
N ILE A 147 -1.74 -3.41 -10.52
CA ILE A 147 -0.77 -2.39 -10.11
C ILE A 147 -1.18 -1.02 -10.63
N THR A 148 -0.94 0.04 -9.85
CA THR A 148 -1.28 1.42 -10.23
C THR A 148 -0.08 2.39 -10.22
N PRO A 149 1.05 2.05 -10.86
CA PRO A 149 2.22 2.93 -10.86
C PRO A 149 1.94 4.24 -11.61
N ASN A 150 2.54 5.34 -11.16
CA ASN A 150 2.74 6.49 -12.01
C ASN A 150 3.85 6.22 -13.06
N GLN A 151 4.10 7.17 -13.97
CA GLN A 151 5.10 6.96 -15.03
C GLN A 151 6.52 6.69 -14.46
N PHE A 152 6.93 7.43 -13.42
CA PHE A 152 8.26 7.24 -12.82
C PHE A 152 8.42 5.84 -12.23
N GLU A 153 7.42 5.41 -11.48
CA GLU A 153 7.38 4.08 -10.86
C GLU A 153 7.34 2.98 -11.91
N ALA A 154 6.54 3.15 -12.97
CA ALA A 154 6.49 2.21 -14.08
C ALA A 154 7.86 2.08 -14.78
N GLU A 155 8.59 3.18 -14.98
CA GLU A 155 9.94 3.18 -15.52
C GLU A 155 10.93 2.45 -14.59
N LEU A 156 10.84 2.66 -13.28
CA LEU A 156 11.68 1.97 -12.28
C LEU A 156 11.40 0.46 -12.24
N LEU A 157 10.12 0.08 -12.19
CA LEU A 157 9.69 -1.32 -12.11
C LEU A 157 10.01 -2.07 -13.40
N SER A 158 9.79 -1.47 -14.57
CA SER A 158 10.09 -2.11 -15.85
C SER A 158 11.58 -2.05 -16.24
N GLY A 159 12.34 -1.10 -15.68
CA GLY A 159 13.70 -0.80 -16.13
C GLY A 159 13.76 -0.15 -17.52
N ARG A 160 12.65 0.40 -18.02
CA ARG A 160 12.53 1.01 -19.35
C ARG A 160 12.09 2.46 -19.22
N LYS A 161 12.54 3.32 -20.14
CA LYS A 161 12.05 4.71 -20.23
C LYS A 161 10.81 4.81 -21.11
N ILE A 162 9.87 5.66 -20.70
CA ILE A 162 8.63 5.93 -21.43
C ILE A 162 8.76 7.32 -22.04
N HIS A 163 8.63 7.40 -23.36
CA HIS A 163 8.82 8.63 -24.14
C HIS A 163 7.53 9.12 -24.83
N SER A 164 6.48 8.30 -24.84
CA SER A 164 5.20 8.56 -25.50
C SER A 164 4.06 7.93 -24.70
N GLN A 165 2.83 8.36 -25.00
CA GLN A 165 1.60 7.78 -24.44
C GLN A 165 1.10 6.58 -25.28
N GLU A 166 1.40 6.58 -26.59
CA GLU A 166 1.23 5.44 -27.50
C GLU A 166 2.33 4.39 -27.28
#